data_AF-A0A848UZE3-F1
#
_entry.id   AF-A0A848UZE3-F1
#
_cell.length_a   1.000
_cell.length_b   1.000
_cell.length_c   1.000
_cell.angle_alpha   90.00
_cell.angle_beta   90.00
_cell.angle_gamma   90.00
#
_symmetry.space_group_name_H-M   'P 1'
#
loop_
_entity.id
_entity.type
_entity.pdbx_description
1 polymer ?
#
loop_
_entity_poly.entity_id
_entity_poly.type
_entity_poly.pdbx_seq_one_letter_code
_entity_poly.pdbx_strand_id
1 'polypeptide(L)'
;YGGRGAHGGGAFSGKDPSKVDRSAAYATRHIAKNMVAAGLCDEVLVQVAYAIGVAKPVGLYVNTYGTAKVDLSDGKIADKIGKLFDMTPYAIEKRFKLRTPIYRETAAYGHFGRETEKVTKTLVDGSGKSKSINVKLFPWEELNYVKKIQKEFKL
;
A
#
# COMPACT_ATOMS: atom_id res chain seq x y z
N TYR A 1 -11.30 -6.47 0.96
CA TYR A 1 -12.03 -5.95 -0.22
C TYR A 1 -13.44 -6.55 -0.36
N GLY A 2 -14.14 -6.91 0.72
CA GLY A 2 -15.52 -7.42 0.64
C GLY A 2 -15.72 -8.63 -0.29
N GLY A 3 -14.78 -9.57 -0.33
CA GLY A 3 -14.84 -10.74 -1.21
C GLY A 3 -14.38 -10.53 -2.66
N ARG A 4 -14.18 -9.28 -3.13
CA ARG A 4 -13.81 -9.02 -4.54
C ARG A 4 -12.32 -9.22 -4.86
N GLY A 5 -11.45 -9.02 -3.88
CA GLY A 5 -9.99 -9.18 -4.03
C GLY A 5 -9.46 -10.40 -3.29
N ALA A 6 -8.33 -10.94 -3.77
CA ALA A 6 -7.65 -12.05 -3.11
C ALA A 6 -7.12 -11.66 -1.71
N HIS A 7 -6.94 -12.65 -0.84
CA HIS A 7 -6.48 -12.45 0.53
C HIS A 7 -5.37 -13.46 0.88
N GLY A 8 -4.23 -12.96 1.38
CA GLY A 8 -3.07 -13.79 1.75
C GLY A 8 -3.15 -14.45 3.13
N GLY A 9 -4.21 -14.20 3.89
CA GLY A 9 -4.50 -14.82 5.20
C GLY A 9 -4.08 -13.99 6.41
N GLY A 10 -3.09 -13.09 6.28
CA GLY A 10 -2.60 -12.28 7.39
C GLY A 10 -3.59 -11.22 7.90
N ALA A 11 -3.85 -11.19 9.21
CA ALA A 11 -4.60 -10.11 9.85
C ALA A 11 -3.82 -8.80 9.92
N PHE A 12 -4.50 -7.64 9.98
CA PHE A 12 -3.87 -6.33 10.10
C PHE A 12 -3.68 -5.86 11.54
N SER A 13 -4.77 -5.70 12.31
CA SER A 13 -4.77 -5.07 13.67
C SER A 13 -3.85 -5.79 14.67
N GLY A 14 -3.28 -5.03 15.62
CA GLY A 14 -2.33 -5.54 16.62
C GLY A 14 -0.88 -5.72 16.15
N LYS A 15 -0.61 -5.65 14.84
CA LYS A 15 0.74 -5.80 14.27
C LYS A 15 1.46 -4.46 14.10
N ASP A 16 2.75 -4.39 14.40
CA ASP A 16 3.59 -3.24 14.04
C ASP A 16 3.95 -3.26 12.54
N PRO A 17 4.42 -2.16 11.93
CA PRO A 17 4.59 -2.08 10.49
C PRO A 17 5.75 -2.91 9.92
N SER A 18 6.60 -3.51 10.77
CA SER A 18 7.60 -4.48 10.30
C SER A 18 6.96 -5.78 9.82
N LYS A 19 5.70 -6.04 10.22
CA LYS A 19 4.95 -7.21 9.78
C LYS A 19 4.35 -6.98 8.40
N VAL A 20 4.92 -7.65 7.41
CA VAL A 20 4.55 -7.52 5.99
C VAL A 20 3.09 -7.82 5.72
N ASP A 21 2.44 -8.64 6.55
CA ASP A 21 0.99 -8.87 6.50
C ASP A 21 0.18 -7.56 6.45
N ARG A 22 0.63 -6.54 7.19
CA ARG A 22 0.01 -5.20 7.16
C ARG A 22 0.69 -4.31 6.14
N SER A 23 2.00 -4.11 6.25
CA SER A 23 2.69 -3.07 5.49
C SER A 23 2.69 -3.37 3.98
N ALA A 24 2.91 -4.63 3.58
CA ALA A 24 2.88 -5.00 2.18
C ALA A 24 1.46 -5.04 1.59
N ALA A 25 0.45 -5.37 2.39
CA ALA A 25 -0.95 -5.24 1.98
C ALA A 25 -1.33 -3.77 1.71
N TYR A 26 -0.84 -2.84 2.51
CA TYR A 26 -1.01 -1.40 2.27
C TYR A 26 -0.25 -0.94 1.00
N ALA A 27 0.97 -1.45 0.80
CA ALA A 27 1.75 -1.12 -0.38
C ALA A 27 1.13 -1.66 -1.68
N THR A 28 0.59 -2.88 -1.68
CA THR A 28 -0.11 -3.44 -2.85
C THR A 28 -1.41 -2.69 -3.15
N ARG A 29 -2.17 -2.26 -2.12
CA ARG A 29 -3.29 -1.33 -2.30
C ARG A 29 -2.84 -0.02 -2.98
N HIS A 30 -1.75 0.56 -2.49
CA HIS A 30 -1.21 1.81 -3.02
C HIS A 30 -0.81 1.67 -4.50
N ILE A 31 -0.14 0.57 -4.86
CA ILE A 31 0.21 0.25 -6.24
C ILE A 31 -1.05 0.13 -7.10
N ALA A 32 -1.99 -0.75 -6.72
CA ALA A 32 -3.21 -1.00 -7.48
C ALA A 32 -4.02 0.29 -7.73
N LYS A 33 -4.19 1.10 -6.67
CA LYS A 33 -4.93 2.37 -6.76
C LYS A 33 -4.24 3.36 -7.71
N ASN A 34 -2.91 3.46 -7.66
CA ASN A 34 -2.16 4.36 -8.55
C ASN A 34 -2.15 3.85 -10.00
N MET A 35 -2.13 2.54 -10.23
CA MET A 35 -2.23 1.97 -11.59
C MET A 35 -3.56 2.34 -12.26
N VAL A 36 -4.67 2.14 -11.54
CA VAL A 36 -6.01 2.50 -12.06
C VAL A 36 -6.13 4.01 -12.27
N ALA A 37 -5.72 4.81 -11.28
CA ALA A 37 -5.77 6.27 -11.40
C ALA A 37 -4.85 6.85 -12.48
N ALA A 38 -3.78 6.14 -12.85
CA ALA A 38 -2.91 6.51 -13.97
C ALA A 38 -3.51 6.21 -15.34
N GLY A 39 -4.65 5.51 -15.40
CA GLY A 39 -5.25 5.05 -16.64
C GLY A 39 -4.54 3.84 -17.24
N LEU A 40 -3.71 3.12 -16.47
CA LEU A 40 -3.00 1.94 -16.98
C LEU A 40 -3.96 0.76 -17.21
N CYS A 41 -5.00 0.64 -16.40
CA CYS A 41 -6.02 -0.41 -16.44
C CYS A 41 -7.28 0.07 -15.73
N ASP A 42 -8.42 -0.59 -15.97
CA ASP A 42 -9.68 -0.29 -15.28
C ASP A 42 -9.86 -1.14 -14.00
N GLU A 43 -9.27 -2.34 -13.99
CA GLU A 43 -9.23 -3.24 -12.84
C GLU A 43 -7.84 -3.85 -12.67
N VAL A 44 -7.38 -4.04 -11.42
CA VAL A 44 -6.14 -4.74 -11.15
C VAL A 44 -6.12 -5.43 -9.78
N LEU A 45 -5.56 -6.63 -9.76
CA LEU A 45 -5.09 -7.31 -8.56
C LEU A 45 -3.56 -7.28 -8.53
N VAL A 46 -3.00 -6.83 -7.40
CA VAL A 46 -1.56 -6.83 -7.14
C VAL A 46 -1.28 -7.79 -5.98
N GLN A 47 -0.40 -8.74 -6.20
CA GLN A 47 0.03 -9.72 -5.19
C GLN A 47 1.52 -9.60 -4.95
N VAL A 48 1.94 -9.77 -3.70
CA VAL A 48 3.35 -9.82 -3.30
C VAL A 48 3.55 -10.98 -2.33
N ALA A 49 4.72 -11.60 -2.37
CA ALA A 49 5.11 -12.65 -1.44
C ALA A 49 6.51 -12.40 -0.88
N TYR A 50 6.75 -12.84 0.36
CA TYR A 50 8.04 -12.71 1.06
C TYR A 50 8.45 -14.04 1.66
N ALA A 51 9.75 -14.30 1.68
CA ALA A 51 10.34 -15.35 2.51
C ALA A 51 10.76 -14.77 3.86
N ILE A 52 10.62 -15.56 4.93
CA ILE A 52 11.02 -15.12 6.28
C ILE A 52 12.51 -14.75 6.31
N GLY A 53 12.83 -13.59 6.88
CA GLY A 53 14.21 -13.08 6.96
C GLY A 53 14.75 -12.46 5.66
N VAL A 54 14.00 -12.48 4.54
CA VAL A 54 14.44 -11.89 3.27
C VAL A 54 13.74 -10.55 3.04
N ALA A 55 14.53 -9.48 2.88
CA ALA A 55 13.98 -8.13 2.73
C ALA A 55 13.31 -7.92 1.36
N LYS A 56 13.86 -8.49 0.29
CA LYS A 56 13.26 -8.41 -1.04
C LYS A 56 12.10 -9.40 -1.16
N PRO A 57 10.99 -9.02 -1.81
CA PRO A 57 9.92 -9.97 -2.09
C PRO A 57 10.43 -11.10 -3.01
N VAL A 58 9.88 -12.30 -2.84
CA VAL A 58 10.15 -13.42 -3.77
C VAL A 58 9.48 -13.19 -5.13
N GLY A 59 8.42 -12.38 -5.16
CA GLY A 59 7.74 -11.99 -6.39
C GLY A 59 6.72 -10.88 -6.16
N LEU A 60 6.49 -10.11 -7.23
CA LEU A 60 5.39 -9.17 -7.38
C LEU A 60 4.62 -9.59 -8.63
N TYR A 61 3.31 -9.77 -8.48
CA TYR A 61 2.43 -10.25 -9.55
C TYR A 61 1.31 -9.25 -9.76
N VAL A 62 0.92 -9.10 -11.03
CA VAL A 62 -0.17 -8.23 -11.47
C VAL A 62 -1.15 -9.12 -12.24
N ASN A 63 -2.44 -8.86 -12.08
CA ASN A 63 -3.50 -9.37 -12.95
C ASN A 63 -4.44 -8.22 -13.26
N THR A 64 -4.49 -7.77 -14.52
CA THR A 64 -5.35 -6.65 -14.95
C THR A 64 -6.73 -7.12 -15.44
N TYR A 65 -6.99 -8.43 -15.40
CA TYR A 65 -8.21 -9.06 -15.91
C TYR A 65 -8.54 -8.66 -17.35
N GLY A 66 -7.50 -8.42 -18.17
CA GLY A 66 -7.63 -8.01 -19.57
C GLY A 66 -8.02 -6.54 -19.78
N THR A 67 -7.99 -5.71 -18.73
CA THR A 67 -8.36 -4.29 -18.80
C THR A 67 -7.18 -3.34 -19.00
N ALA A 68 -5.96 -3.86 -19.21
CA ALA A 68 -4.78 -3.05 -19.46
C ALA A 68 -4.93 -2.21 -20.75
N LYS A 69 -4.53 -0.93 -20.69
CA LYS A 69 -4.58 0.02 -21.83
C LYS A 69 -3.26 0.12 -22.59
N VAL A 70 -2.40 -0.89 -22.43
CA VAL A 70 -1.08 -0.98 -23.05
C VAL A 70 -0.89 -2.37 -23.64
N ASP A 71 -0.12 -2.46 -24.72
CA ASP A 71 0.24 -3.74 -25.36
C ASP A 71 1.40 -4.42 -24.62
N LEU A 72 1.15 -4.80 -23.36
CA LEU A 72 2.08 -5.53 -22.50
C LEU A 72 1.33 -6.62 -21.74
N SER A 73 1.96 -7.78 -21.59
CA SER A 73 1.43 -8.81 -20.69
C SER A 73 1.50 -8.35 -19.24
N ASP A 74 0.61 -8.88 -18.39
CA ASP A 74 0.59 -8.58 -16.96
C ASP A 74 1.93 -8.85 -16.26
N GLY A 75 2.68 -9.86 -16.72
CA GLY A 75 4.05 -10.11 -16.23
C GLY A 75 5.02 -8.97 -16.53
N LYS A 76 5.01 -8.43 -17.76
CA LYS A 76 5.83 -7.26 -18.12
C LYS A 76 5.40 -5.99 -17.38
N ILE A 77 4.09 -5.86 -17.13
CA ILE A 77 3.55 -4.78 -16.29
C ILE A 77 4.10 -4.92 -14.86
N ALA A 78 4.05 -6.12 -14.29
CA ALA A 78 4.57 -6.40 -12.96
C ALA A 78 6.06 -6.07 -12.84
N ASP A 79 6.88 -6.43 -13.83
CA ASP A 79 8.32 -6.11 -13.86
C ASP A 79 8.59 -4.60 -13.83
N LYS A 80 7.86 -3.84 -14.64
CA LYS A 80 7.98 -2.37 -14.69
C LYS A 80 7.52 -1.74 -13.38
N ILE A 81 6.38 -2.17 -12.85
CA ILE A 81 5.85 -1.69 -11.57
C ILE A 81 6.82 -2.02 -10.42
N GLY A 82 7.40 -3.23 -10.39
CA GLY A 82 8.38 -3.63 -9.38
C GLY A 82 9.64 -2.77 -9.36
N LYS A 83 10.01 -2.14 -10.48
CA LYS A 83 11.10 -1.15 -10.54
C LYS A 83 10.72 0.22 -9.98
N LEU A 84 9.44 0.61 -10.10
CA LEU A 84 8.95 1.89 -9.59
C LEU A 84 8.72 1.86 -8.08
N PHE A 85 8.28 0.73 -7.55
CA PHE A 85 7.91 0.59 -6.14
C PHE A 85 8.89 -0.33 -5.42
N ASP A 86 9.74 0.26 -4.57
CA ASP A 86 10.53 -0.51 -3.61
C ASP A 86 9.59 -1.21 -2.61
N MET A 87 9.57 -2.53 -2.65
CA MET A 87 8.72 -3.39 -1.82
C MET A 87 9.46 -3.99 -0.62
N THR A 88 10.65 -3.48 -0.27
CA THR A 88 11.29 -3.89 0.99
C THR A 88 10.49 -3.35 2.20
N PRO A 89 10.37 -4.10 3.32
CA PRO A 89 9.60 -3.65 4.48
C PRO A 89 10.01 -2.26 4.98
N TYR A 90 11.32 -1.99 5.00
CA TYR A 90 11.87 -0.70 5.41
C TYR A 90 11.48 0.45 4.47
N ALA A 91 11.52 0.23 3.15
CA ALA A 91 11.12 1.24 2.18
C ALA A 91 9.61 1.54 2.27
N ILE A 92 8.78 0.53 2.49
CA ILE A 92 7.34 0.68 2.71
C ILE A 92 7.08 1.50 3.98
N GLU A 93 7.74 1.14 5.09
CA GLU A 93 7.63 1.89 6.34
C GLU A 93 7.97 3.37 6.17
N LYS A 94 9.07 3.67 5.47
CA LYS A 94 9.51 5.04 5.19
C LYS A 94 8.54 5.79 4.28
N ARG A 95 8.13 5.17 3.17
CA ARG A 95 7.24 5.77 2.16
C ARG A 95 5.97 6.31 2.79
N PHE A 96 5.39 5.55 3.73
CA PHE A 96 4.13 5.90 4.36
C PHE A 96 4.27 6.48 5.77
N LYS A 97 5.49 6.64 6.29
CA LYS A 97 5.77 7.07 7.67
C LYS A 97 4.99 6.24 8.70
N LEU A 98 5.03 4.92 8.54
CA LEU A 98 4.21 3.96 9.31
C LEU A 98 4.54 3.92 10.81
N ARG A 99 5.68 4.45 11.24
CA ARG A 99 6.03 4.58 12.67
C ARG A 99 5.38 5.82 13.29
N THR A 100 4.07 5.93 13.12
CA THR A 100 3.21 6.99 13.66
C THR A 100 1.91 6.38 14.19
N PRO A 101 1.22 7.03 15.16
CA PRO A 101 0.03 6.47 15.81
C PRO A 101 -1.23 6.58 14.92
N ILE A 102 -1.26 5.92 13.76
CA ILE A 102 -2.31 6.09 12.72
C ILE A 102 -3.28 4.90 12.55
N TYR A 103 -3.15 3.86 13.38
CA TYR A 103 -3.83 2.57 13.14
C TYR A 103 -5.18 2.41 13.81
N ARG A 104 -5.52 3.25 14.80
CA ARG A 104 -6.79 3.11 15.53
C ARG A 104 -7.98 3.31 14.60
N GLU A 105 -7.87 4.28 13.70
CA GLU A 105 -8.92 4.62 12.74
C GLU A 105 -9.14 3.50 11.73
N THR A 106 -8.11 2.68 11.45
CA THR A 106 -8.22 1.59 10.47
C THR A 106 -8.97 0.37 11.01
N ALA A 107 -9.12 0.26 12.34
CA ALA A 107 -9.63 -0.96 13.00
C ALA A 107 -11.14 -1.21 12.78
N ALA A 108 -11.88 -0.22 12.27
CA ALA A 108 -13.28 -0.33 11.90
C ALA A 108 -13.53 0.37 10.56
N TYR A 109 -14.60 -0.03 9.87
CA TYR A 109 -15.04 0.54 8.58
C TYR A 109 -14.00 0.44 7.45
N GLY A 110 -13.08 -0.53 7.55
CA GLY A 110 -12.13 -0.86 6.51
C GLY A 110 -10.84 -0.04 6.54
N HIS A 111 -9.77 -0.71 6.10
CA HIS A 111 -8.42 -0.13 5.98
C HIS A 111 -8.21 0.61 4.66
N PHE A 112 -9.07 0.38 3.67
CA PHE A 112 -8.91 0.84 2.28
C PHE A 112 -10.15 1.60 1.81
N GLY A 113 -9.96 2.48 0.82
CA GLY A 113 -11.04 3.26 0.20
C GLY A 113 -11.45 4.51 0.99
N ARG A 114 -10.66 4.91 1.99
CA ARG A 114 -10.88 6.11 2.80
C ARG A 114 -9.93 7.23 2.37
N GLU A 115 -10.33 8.47 2.61
CA GLU A 115 -9.52 9.62 2.23
C GLU A 115 -8.28 9.78 3.13
N THR A 116 -7.21 10.30 2.54
CA THR A 116 -5.98 10.62 3.25
C THR A 116 -6.14 11.97 3.95
N GLU A 117 -6.04 11.98 5.27
CA GLU A 117 -6.26 13.17 6.09
C GLU A 117 -5.05 13.47 6.97
N LYS A 118 -4.78 14.76 7.21
CA LYS A 118 -3.79 15.20 8.21
C LYS A 118 -4.53 15.58 9.48
N VAL A 119 -4.21 14.90 10.58
CA VAL A 119 -4.84 15.15 11.87
C VAL A 119 -3.79 15.31 12.96
N THR A 120 -4.11 16.11 13.97
CA THR A 120 -3.30 16.21 15.19
C THR A 120 -3.78 15.19 16.20
N LYS A 121 -2.87 14.33 16.66
CA LYS A 121 -3.17 13.34 17.70
C LYS A 121 -2.49 13.68 19.00
N THR A 122 -3.28 13.75 20.06
CA THR A 122 -2.80 13.88 21.43
C THR A 122 -2.69 12.48 22.04
N LEU A 123 -1.48 12.08 22.39
CA LEU A 123 -1.20 10.87 23.14
C LEU A 123 -0.98 11.24 24.60
N VAL A 124 -1.58 10.49 25.52
CA VAL A 124 -1.36 10.64 26.97
C VAL A 124 -0.69 9.36 27.46
N ASP A 125 0.44 9.50 28.15
CA ASP A 125 1.13 8.35 28.75
C ASP A 125 0.53 7.98 30.12
N GLY A 126 1.00 6.89 30.73
CA GLY A 126 0.52 6.43 32.04
C GLY A 126 0.80 7.39 33.20
N SER A 127 1.66 8.39 33.00
CA SER A 127 1.92 9.45 33.99
C SER A 127 1.02 10.68 33.82
N GLY A 128 0.15 10.69 32.80
CA GLY A 128 -0.71 11.82 32.47
C GLY A 128 -0.06 12.88 31.59
N LYS A 129 1.19 12.68 31.16
CA LYS A 129 1.87 13.60 30.25
C LYS A 129 1.34 13.45 28.84
N SER A 130 0.96 14.56 28.23
CA SER A 130 0.43 14.58 26.87
C SER A 130 1.48 15.00 25.85
N LYS A 131 1.39 14.43 24.64
CA LYS A 131 2.20 14.80 23.48
C LYS A 131 1.30 14.85 22.24
N SER A 132 1.28 16.00 21.58
CA SER A 132 0.59 16.20 20.31
C SER A 132 1.51 15.94 19.13
N ILE A 133 1.03 15.17 18.15
CA ILE A 133 1.78 14.79 16.95
C ILE A 133 0.88 14.95 15.73
N ASN A 134 1.37 15.65 14.71
CA ASN A 134 0.70 15.72 13.41
C ASN A 134 0.98 14.44 12.63
N VAL A 135 -0.08 13.72 12.28
CA VAL A 135 -0.01 12.47 11.55
C VAL A 135 -0.83 12.53 10.27
N LYS A 136 -0.51 11.63 9.33
CA LYS A 136 -1.26 11.43 8.10
C LYS A 136 -1.96 10.08 8.17
N LEU A 137 -3.29 10.08 8.15
CA LEU A 137 -4.11 8.87 8.10
C LEU A 137 -4.17 8.35 6.67
N PHE A 138 -4.29 7.01 6.52
CA PHE A 138 -4.42 6.32 5.23
C PHE A 138 -3.41 6.77 4.14
N PRO A 139 -2.10 6.87 4.43
CA PRO A 139 -1.10 7.33 3.45
C PRO A 139 -0.98 6.44 2.21
N TRP A 140 -1.40 5.17 2.28
CA TRP A 140 -1.45 4.24 1.14
C TRP A 140 -2.58 4.53 0.15
N GLU A 141 -3.52 5.43 0.48
CA GLU A 141 -4.59 5.85 -0.42
C GLU A 141 -4.17 7.04 -1.31
N GLU A 142 -2.96 7.58 -1.15
CA GLU A 142 -2.46 8.69 -1.98
C GLU A 142 -2.17 8.29 -3.43
N LEU A 143 -2.48 9.19 -4.36
CA LEU A 143 -2.25 9.03 -5.81
C LEU A 143 -0.91 9.66 -6.27
N ASN A 144 0.11 9.56 -5.43
CA ASN A 144 1.41 10.23 -5.61
C ASN A 144 2.39 9.50 -6.57
N TYR A 145 1.98 8.36 -7.15
CA TYR A 145 2.76 7.63 -8.16
C TYR A 145 2.14 7.69 -9.56
N VAL A 146 0.96 8.29 -9.73
CA VAL A 146 0.25 8.40 -11.02
C VAL A 146 1.17 8.90 -12.14
N LYS A 147 1.81 10.07 -11.97
CA LYS A 147 2.71 10.64 -12.98
C LYS A 147 3.92 9.75 -13.29
N LYS A 148 4.43 9.01 -12.31
CA LYS A 148 5.56 8.09 -12.50
C LYS A 148 5.15 6.88 -13.34
N ILE A 149 3.96 6.35 -13.10
CA ILE A 149 3.38 5.26 -13.88
C ILE A 149 3.10 5.73 -15.31
N GLN A 150 2.43 6.87 -15.49
CA GLN A 150 2.17 7.44 -16.81
C GLN A 150 3.47 7.59 -17.63
N LYS A 151 4.53 8.13 -17.01
CA LYS A 151 5.84 8.24 -17.66
C LYS A 151 6.46 6.88 -18.03
N GLU A 152 6.40 5.89 -17.15
CA GLU A 152 7.00 4.56 -17.37
C GLU A 152 6.28 3.75 -18.46
N PHE A 153 4.97 3.97 -18.61
CA PHE A 153 4.11 3.26 -19.55
C PHE A 153 3.72 4.08 -20.79
N LYS A 154 4.17 5.34 -20.88
CA LYS A 154 3.87 6.28 -21.98
C LYS A 154 2.36 6.49 -22.20
N LEU A 155 1.64 6.68 -21.09
CA LEU A 155 0.21 7.00 -21.05
C LEU A 155 -0.02 8.52 -21.12
#